data_AF-A0A849XWZ8-F1
#
_entry.id   AF-A0A849XWZ8-F1
#
_cell.length_a   1.000
_cell.length_b   1.000
_cell.length_c   1.000
_cell.angle_alpha   90.00
_cell.angle_beta   90.00
_cell.angle_gamma   90.00
#
_symmetry.space_group_name_H-M   'P 1'
#
loop_
_entity.id
_entity.type
_entity.pdbx_description
1 polymer ?
#
loop_
_entity_poly.entity_id
_entity_poly.type
_entity_poly.pdbx_seq_one_letter_code
_entity_poly.pdbx_strand_id
1 'polypeptide(L)'
;MIEVSLALAVVGIAMVSILGLFAVGLNAARDATDDDTAAQIIQAIIADRQSSPYTSPTPAISATSFAIPALDSLNTYTLYFPKRGGVPTISPVANASYFQVDIKKRPGLHANFSDLAVLDLRVSWPAAAADINQRTVYFYTTAIGRR
;
A
#
# COMPACT_ATOMS: atom_id res chain seq x y z
N MET A 1 -46.02 25.04 25.07
CA MET A 1 -44.68 25.68 25.26
C MET A 1 -43.63 24.66 25.65
N ILE A 2 -43.90 23.79 26.64
CA ILE A 2 -42.97 22.73 27.05
C ILE A 2 -42.67 21.70 25.94
N GLU A 3 -43.65 21.40 25.08
CA GLU A 3 -43.40 20.47 23.97
C GLU A 3 -42.39 21.02 22.96
N VAL A 4 -42.48 22.33 22.67
CA VAL A 4 -41.57 22.99 21.71
C VAL A 4 -40.15 23.06 22.28
N SER A 5 -39.99 23.37 23.58
CA SER A 5 -38.66 23.37 24.21
C SER A 5 -38.04 21.98 24.27
N LEU A 6 -38.85 20.95 24.52
CA LEU A 6 -38.37 19.57 24.57
C LEU A 6 -37.96 19.07 23.17
N ALA A 7 -38.76 19.40 22.14
CA ALA A 7 -38.40 19.10 20.76
C ALA A 7 -37.08 19.79 20.36
N LEU A 8 -36.89 21.05 20.74
CA LEU A 8 -35.66 21.80 20.44
C LEU A 8 -34.43 21.22 21.14
N ALA A 9 -34.59 20.77 22.40
CA ALA A 9 -33.52 20.12 23.15
C ALA A 9 -33.09 18.78 22.50
N VAL A 10 -34.06 17.95 22.08
CA VAL A 10 -33.78 16.68 21.39
C VAL A 10 -33.07 16.91 20.06
N VAL A 11 -33.53 17.87 19.26
CA VAL A 11 -32.89 18.22 17.98
C VAL A 11 -31.46 18.75 18.20
N GLY A 12 -31.24 19.56 19.24
CA GLY A 12 -29.91 20.05 19.61
C GLY A 12 -28.94 18.91 19.91
N ILE A 13 -29.34 17.93 20.73
CA ILE A 13 -28.51 16.76 21.06
C ILE A 13 -28.25 15.91 19.80
N ALA A 14 -29.27 15.72 18.96
CA ALA A 14 -29.14 14.95 17.72
C ALA A 14 -28.18 15.62 16.71
N MET A 15 -28.17 16.95 16.61
CA MET A 15 -27.23 17.65 15.72
C MET A 15 -25.78 17.50 16.18
N VAL A 16 -25.53 17.58 17.50
CA VAL A 16 -24.18 17.38 18.05
C VAL A 16 -23.68 15.96 17.77
N SER A 17 -24.53 14.94 17.91
CA SER A 17 -24.13 13.56 17.63
C SER A 17 -23.84 13.32 16.14
N ILE A 18 -24.64 13.87 15.23
CA ILE A 18 -24.41 13.79 13.78
C ILE A 18 -23.07 14.43 13.40
N LEU A 19 -22.76 15.62 13.93
CA LEU A 19 -21.49 16.30 13.63
C LEU A 19 -20.28 15.51 14.12
N GLY A 20 -20.38 14.87 15.30
CA GLY A 20 -19.33 13.98 15.81
C GLY A 20 -19.12 12.76 14.90
N LEU A 21 -20.21 12.10 14.51
CA LEU A 21 -20.19 10.96 13.60
C LEU A 21 -19.68 11.32 12.20
N PHE A 22 -19.96 12.53 11.72
CA PHE A 22 -19.52 12.99 10.40
C PHE A 22 -17.99 13.04 10.29
N ALA A 23 -17.31 13.59 11.30
CA ALA A 23 -15.85 13.64 11.31
C ALA A 23 -15.23 12.24 11.32
N VAL A 24 -15.80 11.31 12.10
CA VAL A 24 -15.37 9.91 12.14
C VAL A 24 -15.59 9.22 10.79
N GLY A 25 -16.77 9.40 10.18
CA GLY A 25 -17.10 8.83 8.88
C GLY A 25 -16.18 9.33 7.76
N LEU A 26 -15.82 10.62 7.76
CA LEU A 26 -14.89 11.18 6.79
C LEU A 26 -13.48 10.57 6.92
N ASN A 27 -13.00 10.39 8.14
CA ASN A 27 -11.70 9.76 8.37
C ASN A 27 -11.72 8.29 7.96
N ALA A 28 -12.77 7.55 8.32
CA ALA A 28 -12.94 6.16 7.90
C ALA A 28 -13.01 6.00 6.38
N ALA A 29 -13.68 6.92 5.67
CA ALA A 29 -13.74 6.91 4.20
C ALA A 29 -12.36 7.17 3.56
N ARG A 30 -11.57 8.09 4.14
CA ARG A 30 -10.18 8.34 3.70
C ARG A 30 -9.29 7.14 3.92
N ASP A 31 -9.37 6.54 5.11
CA ASP A 31 -8.62 5.34 5.46
C ASP A 31 -8.94 4.17 4.52
N ALA A 32 -10.23 3.95 4.24
CA ALA A 32 -10.66 2.93 3.27
C ALA A 32 -10.12 3.20 1.86
N THR A 33 -10.11 4.46 1.41
CA THR A 33 -9.55 4.83 0.10
C THR A 33 -8.05 4.56 0.03
N ASP A 34 -7.31 4.86 1.11
CA ASP A 34 -5.87 4.64 1.16
C ASP A 34 -5.55 3.14 1.25
N ASP A 35 -6.33 2.35 2.00
CA ASP A 35 -6.24 0.88 2.04
C ASP A 35 -6.53 0.24 0.67
N ASP A 36 -7.58 0.69 -0.03
CA ASP A 36 -7.92 0.22 -1.37
C ASP A 36 -6.80 0.52 -2.38
N THR A 37 -6.22 1.72 -2.30
CA THR A 37 -5.09 2.12 -3.16
C THR A 37 -3.86 1.27 -2.87
N ALA A 38 -3.56 1.00 -1.60
CA ALA A 38 -2.47 0.12 -1.21
C ALA A 38 -2.66 -1.31 -1.75
N ALA A 39 -3.88 -1.85 -1.68
CA ALA A 39 -4.20 -3.15 -2.24
C ALA A 39 -4.03 -3.20 -3.77
N GLN A 40 -4.45 -2.15 -4.48
CA GLN A 40 -4.25 -2.04 -5.94
C GLN A 40 -2.77 -1.99 -6.33
N ILE A 41 -1.95 -1.22 -5.61
CA ILE A 41 -0.49 -1.15 -5.83
C ILE A 41 0.14 -2.54 -5.71
N ILE A 42 -0.27 -3.31 -4.69
CA ILE A 42 0.27 -4.65 -4.46
C ILE A 42 -0.17 -5.62 -5.54
N GLN A 43 -1.43 -5.60 -5.95
CA GLN A 43 -1.90 -6.43 -7.06
C GLN A 43 -1.12 -6.13 -8.34
N ALA A 44 -0.83 -4.86 -8.62
CA ALA A 44 -0.02 -4.47 -9.77
C ALA A 44 1.42 -5.02 -9.65
N ILE A 45 2.05 -4.89 -8.49
CA ILE A 45 3.40 -5.43 -8.23
C ILE A 45 3.43 -6.95 -8.38
N ILE A 46 2.41 -7.65 -7.87
CA ILE A 46 2.30 -9.11 -8.01
C ILE A 46 2.15 -9.48 -9.49
N ALA A 47 1.31 -8.77 -10.24
CA ALA A 47 1.10 -9.02 -11.67
C ALA A 47 2.38 -8.79 -12.49
N ASP A 48 3.09 -7.67 -12.25
CA ASP A 48 4.40 -7.40 -12.86
C ASP A 48 5.37 -8.53 -12.52
N ARG A 49 5.39 -8.99 -11.27
CA ARG A 49 6.26 -10.08 -10.85
C ARG A 49 5.94 -11.44 -11.46
N GLN A 50 4.67 -11.75 -11.66
CA GLN A 50 4.23 -12.98 -12.33
C GLN A 50 4.54 -12.96 -13.83
N SER A 51 4.59 -11.77 -14.44
CA SER A 51 4.91 -11.60 -15.86
C SER A 51 6.42 -11.58 -16.16
N SER A 52 7.25 -11.25 -15.15
CA SER A 52 8.69 -11.04 -15.33
C SER A 52 9.50 -12.35 -15.13
N PRO A 53 10.45 -12.68 -16.05
CA PRO A 53 11.27 -13.90 -15.95
C PRO A 53 12.17 -13.91 -14.70
N TYR A 54 12.61 -15.11 -14.28
CA TYR A 54 13.44 -15.27 -13.07
C TYR A 54 14.84 -14.64 -13.20
N THR A 55 15.40 -14.60 -14.42
CA THR A 55 16.80 -14.23 -14.71
C THR A 55 16.96 -13.00 -15.62
N SER A 56 15.86 -12.31 -15.96
CA SER A 56 15.89 -11.20 -16.92
C SER A 56 16.51 -9.93 -16.32
N PRO A 57 17.24 -9.13 -17.11
CA PRO A 57 17.70 -7.81 -16.68
C PRO A 57 16.53 -6.93 -16.26
N THR A 58 16.77 -6.12 -15.23
CA THR A 58 15.81 -5.19 -14.64
C THR A 58 15.31 -4.19 -15.69
N PRO A 59 14.02 -4.22 -16.08
CA PRO A 59 13.48 -3.23 -17.03
C PRO A 59 13.50 -1.82 -16.41
N ALA A 60 13.39 -0.76 -17.22
CA ALA A 60 13.26 0.60 -16.71
C ALA A 60 11.89 0.81 -16.03
N ILE A 61 11.83 1.62 -14.97
CA ILE A 61 10.57 1.91 -14.28
C ILE A 61 9.64 2.65 -15.24
N SER A 62 8.39 2.21 -15.33
CA SER A 62 7.34 2.77 -16.18
C SER A 62 5.98 2.60 -15.51
N ALA A 63 4.92 3.14 -16.10
CA ALA A 63 3.56 2.98 -15.57
C ALA A 63 3.08 1.51 -15.50
N THR A 64 3.69 0.63 -16.28
CA THR A 64 3.32 -0.79 -16.41
C THR A 64 4.40 -1.77 -15.98
N SER A 65 5.57 -1.28 -15.55
CA SER A 65 6.64 -2.15 -15.06
C SER A 65 7.42 -1.47 -13.94
N PHE A 66 7.69 -2.21 -12.88
CA PHE A 66 8.23 -1.65 -11.63
C PHE A 66 9.74 -1.82 -11.49
N ALA A 67 10.43 -2.31 -12.52
CA ALA A 67 11.88 -2.53 -12.49
C ALA A 67 12.33 -3.37 -11.28
N ILE A 68 11.53 -4.33 -10.86
CA ILE A 68 11.87 -5.15 -9.68
C ILE A 68 13.01 -6.11 -10.08
N PRO A 69 14.14 -6.13 -9.36
CA PRO A 69 15.27 -7.01 -9.66
C PRO A 69 14.89 -8.49 -9.73
N ALA A 70 15.72 -9.26 -10.43
CA ALA A 70 15.61 -10.72 -10.49
C ALA A 70 15.62 -11.35 -9.09
N LEU A 71 14.89 -12.46 -8.93
CA LEU A 71 14.65 -13.09 -7.62
C LEU A 71 15.91 -13.67 -6.97
N ASP A 72 16.96 -13.91 -7.74
CA ASP A 72 18.27 -14.39 -7.26
C ASP A 72 19.10 -13.30 -6.57
N SER A 73 18.89 -12.04 -6.95
CA SER A 73 19.61 -10.85 -6.51
C SER A 73 18.74 -9.88 -5.70
N LEU A 74 17.46 -10.20 -5.53
CA LEU A 74 16.49 -9.40 -4.78
C LEU A 74 16.76 -9.45 -3.26
N ASN A 75 17.33 -8.37 -2.74
CA ASN A 75 17.38 -8.06 -1.31
C ASN A 75 16.10 -7.32 -0.90
N THR A 76 16.23 -6.13 -0.32
CA THR A 76 15.13 -5.19 -0.11
C THR A 76 15.11 -4.22 -1.28
N TYR A 77 13.97 -4.14 -1.98
CA TYR A 77 13.73 -3.18 -3.05
C TYR A 77 12.54 -2.30 -2.66
N THR A 78 12.79 -0.99 -2.54
CA THR A 78 11.79 -0.03 -2.08
C THR A 78 11.31 0.83 -3.25
N LEU A 79 10.00 0.93 -3.41
CA LEU A 79 9.33 1.77 -4.39
C LEU A 79 8.47 2.82 -3.68
N TYR A 80 8.41 4.00 -4.27
CA TYR A 80 7.61 5.10 -3.79
C TYR A 80 6.54 5.44 -4.82
N PHE A 81 5.29 5.49 -4.37
CA PHE A 81 4.14 5.78 -5.22
C PHE A 81 3.48 7.10 -4.84
N PRO A 82 3.04 7.89 -5.83
CA PRO A 82 2.25 9.08 -5.58
C PRO A 82 0.80 8.77 -5.21
N LYS A 83 0.15 9.66 -4.46
CA LYS A 83 -1.25 9.47 -4.01
C LYS A 83 -2.28 9.44 -5.14
N ARG A 84 -2.01 10.12 -6.27
CA ARG A 84 -2.97 10.28 -7.39
C ARG A 84 -2.61 9.48 -8.64
N GLY A 85 -1.88 8.37 -8.46
CA GLY A 85 -1.34 7.62 -9.58
C GLY A 85 -0.18 8.36 -10.26
N GLY A 86 0.62 7.62 -11.02
CA GLY A 86 1.85 8.11 -11.63
C GLY A 86 2.92 7.02 -11.66
N VAL A 87 4.04 7.34 -12.29
CA VAL A 87 5.17 6.41 -12.36
C VAL A 87 5.85 6.35 -10.99
N PRO A 88 6.06 5.15 -10.41
CA PRO A 88 6.75 5.03 -9.14
C PRO A 88 8.23 5.37 -9.28
N THR A 89 8.87 5.67 -8.16
CA THR A 89 10.30 5.99 -8.10
C THR A 89 11.01 5.09 -7.08
N ILE A 90 12.30 4.84 -7.29
CA ILE A 90 13.16 4.11 -6.35
C ILE A 90 13.78 5.01 -5.27
N SER A 91 13.50 6.30 -5.33
CA SER A 91 13.94 7.27 -4.34
C SER A 91 12.77 8.17 -3.97
N PRO A 92 12.66 8.57 -2.70
CA PRO A 92 11.56 9.39 -2.25
C PRO A 92 11.63 10.75 -2.96
N VAL A 93 10.51 11.16 -3.56
CA VAL A 93 10.35 12.48 -4.17
C VAL A 93 9.61 13.35 -3.18
N ALA A 94 10.25 14.44 -2.76
CA ALA A 94 9.69 15.38 -1.81
C ALA A 94 8.29 15.83 -2.25
N ASN A 95 7.32 15.73 -1.35
CA ASN A 95 5.92 16.13 -1.55
C ASN A 95 5.14 15.37 -2.64
N ALA A 96 5.72 14.34 -3.27
CA ALA A 96 5.05 13.53 -4.28
C ALA A 96 4.89 12.07 -3.84
N SER A 97 5.84 11.50 -3.10
CA SER A 97 5.77 10.14 -2.57
C SER A 97 4.83 10.06 -1.37
N TYR A 98 3.76 9.27 -1.48
CA TYR A 98 2.77 9.07 -0.41
C TYR A 98 2.77 7.64 0.14
N PHE A 99 2.83 6.65 -0.74
CA PHE A 99 2.99 5.25 -0.35
C PHE A 99 4.44 4.81 -0.55
N GLN A 100 4.97 4.04 0.38
CA GLN A 100 6.22 3.32 0.28
C GLN A 100 5.91 1.83 0.23
N VAL A 101 6.58 1.10 -0.66
CA VAL A 101 6.44 -0.34 -0.79
C VAL A 101 7.81 -0.99 -0.69
N ASP A 102 8.02 -1.77 0.36
CA ASP A 102 9.21 -2.58 0.51
C ASP A 102 8.92 -4.01 0.01
N ILE A 103 9.72 -4.45 -0.95
CA ILE A 103 9.66 -5.78 -1.54
C ILE A 103 10.91 -6.51 -1.07
N LYS A 104 10.74 -7.61 -0.33
CA LYS A 104 11.86 -8.43 0.11
C LYS A 104 11.61 -9.90 -0.19
N LYS A 105 12.66 -10.60 -0.61
CA LYS A 105 12.64 -12.06 -0.68
C LYS A 105 12.67 -12.63 0.74
N ARG A 106 11.76 -13.54 1.05
CA ARG A 106 11.82 -14.29 2.30
C ARG A 106 12.92 -15.35 2.21
N PRO A 107 13.86 -15.41 3.17
CA PRO A 107 14.88 -16.45 3.17
C PRO A 107 14.26 -17.82 3.42
N GLY A 108 14.50 -18.76 2.50
CA GLY A 108 14.24 -20.19 2.69
C GLY A 108 12.85 -20.68 2.26
N LEU A 109 12.74 -21.16 1.02
CA LEU A 109 11.97 -22.37 0.72
C LEU A 109 13.01 -23.44 0.33
N HIS A 110 12.98 -24.58 1.00
CA HIS A 110 13.82 -25.79 0.86
C HIS A 110 14.78 -25.84 -0.36
N ALA A 111 16.02 -26.33 -0.15
CA ALA A 111 17.09 -26.43 -1.17
C ALA A 111 16.70 -27.07 -2.53
N ASN A 112 15.62 -27.86 -2.56
CA ASN A 112 15.09 -28.52 -3.75
C ASN A 112 14.10 -27.66 -4.58
N PHE A 113 13.73 -26.47 -4.08
CA PHE A 113 12.81 -25.53 -4.72
C PHE A 113 13.51 -24.20 -5.04
N SER A 114 14.66 -24.25 -5.72
CA SER A 114 15.43 -23.03 -6.08
C SER A 114 14.63 -22.02 -6.91
N ASP A 115 13.56 -22.48 -7.56
CA ASP A 115 12.75 -21.70 -8.48
C ASP A 115 11.48 -21.14 -7.82
N LEU A 116 11.20 -21.47 -6.55
CA LEU A 116 10.13 -20.86 -5.77
C LEU A 116 10.70 -19.82 -4.80
N ALA A 117 10.24 -18.59 -4.89
CA ALA A 117 10.53 -17.56 -3.89
C ALA A 117 9.22 -17.00 -3.32
N VAL A 118 9.16 -16.88 -1.99
CA VAL A 118 8.11 -16.12 -1.33
C VAL A 118 8.60 -14.69 -1.18
N LEU A 119 7.77 -13.73 -1.58
CA LEU A 119 8.01 -12.30 -1.42
C LEU A 119 7.16 -11.78 -0.27
N ASP A 120 7.81 -11.04 0.62
CA ASP A 120 7.12 -10.22 1.61
C ASP A 120 6.99 -8.82 1.03
N LEU A 121 5.75 -8.36 0.92
CA LEU A 121 5.40 -7.04 0.43
C LEU A 121 4.87 -6.23 1.62
N ARG A 122 5.54 -5.13 1.93
CA ARG A 122 5.11 -4.21 2.98
C ARG A 122 4.74 -2.89 2.33
N VAL A 123 3.51 -2.42 2.54
CA VAL A 123 3.11 -1.09 2.10
C VAL A 123 2.91 -0.20 3.32
N SER A 124 3.50 0.99 3.30
CA SER A 124 3.37 1.97 4.36
C SER A 124 3.06 3.37 3.84
N TRP A 125 2.27 4.11 4.61
CA TRP A 125 1.91 5.50 4.32
C TRP A 125 1.57 6.26 5.62
N PRO A 126 1.74 7.60 5.66
CA PRO A 126 2.37 8.43 4.65
C PRO A 126 3.90 8.22 4.62
N ALA A 127 4.51 8.10 3.44
CA ALA A 127 5.94 7.84 3.29
C ALA A 127 6.86 8.92 3.90
N ALA A 128 6.35 10.15 4.07
CA ALA A 128 7.08 11.24 4.72
C ALA A 128 7.03 11.20 6.25
N ALA A 129 6.15 10.38 6.85
CA ALA A 129 6.09 10.23 8.30
C ALA A 129 7.23 9.33 8.78
N ALA A 130 7.72 9.56 10.01
CA ALA A 130 8.65 8.64 10.67
C ALA A 130 8.03 7.24 10.79
N ASP A 131 8.83 6.18 10.72
CA ASP A 131 8.37 4.78 10.65
C ASP A 131 7.34 4.39 11.72
N ILE A 132 7.44 4.94 12.93
CA ILE A 132 6.51 4.67 14.03
C ILE A 132 5.10 5.27 13.82
N ASN A 133 5.01 6.32 13.02
CA ASN A 133 3.77 7.04 12.71
C ASN A 133 3.20 6.64 11.35
N GLN A 134 3.86 5.71 10.64
CA GLN A 134 3.35 5.17 9.39
C GLN A 134 2.34 4.07 9.67
N ARG A 135 1.19 4.14 8.99
CA ARG A 135 0.30 3.00 8.84
C ARG A 135 0.99 2.00 7.92
N THR A 136 1.02 0.73 8.32
CA THR A 136 1.69 -0.34 7.57
C THR A 136 0.73 -1.51 7.38
N VAL A 137 0.67 -2.06 6.18
CA VAL A 137 -0.02 -3.31 5.87
C VAL A 137 0.96 -4.31 5.26
N TYR A 138 0.88 -5.56 5.70
CA TYR A 138 1.76 -6.65 5.25
C TYR A 138 0.99 -7.59 4.35
N PHE A 139 1.62 -7.95 3.23
CA PHE A 139 1.12 -8.90 2.26
C PHE A 139 2.20 -9.92 1.94
N TYR A 140 1.75 -11.13 1.64
CA TYR A 140 2.63 -12.24 1.29
C TYR A 140 2.19 -12.81 -0.04
N THR A 141 3.13 -12.98 -0.96
CA THR A 141 2.86 -13.61 -2.25
C THR A 141 3.92 -14.63 -2.56
N THR A 142 3.52 -15.71 -3.23
CA THR A 142 4.47 -16.71 -3.75
C THR A 142 4.71 -16.40 -5.21
N ALA A 143 5.97 -16.20 -5.58
CA ALA A 143 6.41 -16.06 -6.95
C ALA A 143 7.11 -17.34 -7.38
N ILE A 144 6.65 -17.92 -8.49
CA ILE A 144 7.32 -19.06 -9.13
C ILE A 144 8.15 -18.49 -10.28
N GLY A 145 9.46 -18.62 -10.19
CA GLY A 145 10.36 -18.39 -11.31
C GLY A 145 10.17 -19.46 -12.36
N ARG A 146 9.73 -19.09 -13.56
CA ARG A 146 10.01 -19.92 -14.74
C ARG A 146 11.46 -19.66 -15.13
N ARG A 147 12.29 -20.70 -15.07
CA ARG A 147 13.63 -20.72 -15.67
C ARG A 147 13.55 -20.52 -17.18
#